data_AF-H1KK15-F1
#
_entry.id   AF-H1KK15-F1
#
_cell.length_a   1.000
_cell.length_b   1.000
_cell.length_c   1.000
_cell.angle_alpha   90.00
_cell.angle_beta   90.00
_cell.angle_gamma   90.00
#
_symmetry.space_group_name_H-M   'P 1'
#
loop_
_entity.id
_entity.type
_entity.pdbx_description
1 polymer ?
#
loop_
_entity_poly.entity_id
_entity_poly.type
_entity_poly.pdbx_seq_one_letter_code
_entity_poly.pdbx_strand_id
1 'polypeptide(L)' 'MAGALGLRLAGPRIYGDTRVEDAWMGDGRAEANPDDIVRALKLYRTACALQFTLVAAGTGLWLTFGR' A
#
# COMPACT_ATOMS: atom_id res chain seq x y z
N MET A 1 3.56 -0.21 -0.11
CA MET A 1 3.28 1.16 -0.57
C MET A 1 4.54 2.01 -0.61
N ALA A 2 5.30 2.15 0.50
CA ALA A 2 6.53 2.94 0.57
C ALA A 2 7.54 2.70 -0.58
N GLY A 3 8.01 1.45 -0.75
CA GLY A 3 8.97 1.12 -1.81
C GLY A 3 8.47 1.42 -3.24
N ALA A 4 7.20 1.13 -3.53
CA ALA A 4 6.60 1.42 -4.84
C ALA A 4 6.49 2.92 -5.16
N LEU A 5 6.53 3.78 -4.14
CA LEU A 5 6.50 5.24 -4.29
C LEU A 5 7.90 5.88 -4.20
N GLY A 6 8.94 5.08 -3.97
CA GLY A 6 10.28 5.58 -3.67
C GLY A 6 10.31 6.42 -2.39
N LEU A 7 9.51 6.01 -1.39
CA LEU A 7 9.41 6.64 -0.09
C LEU A 7 9.93 5.71 1.00
N ARG A 8 10.37 6.30 2.11
CA ARG A 8 10.50 5.62 3.39
C ARG A 8 9.46 6.19 4.36
N LEU A 9 8.72 5.31 5.03
CA LEU A 9 7.60 5.66 5.92
C LEU A 9 7.82 5.10 7.33
N ALA A 10 6.87 5.37 8.24
CA ALA A 10 6.91 5.04 9.67
C ALA A 10 7.94 5.85 10.44
N GLY A 11 9.23 5.47 10.44
CA GLY A 11 10.35 6.25 10.97
C GLY A 11 10.15 6.87 12.37
N PRO A 12 11.03 7.79 12.78
CA PRO A 12 10.84 8.56 13.99
C PRO A 12 9.62 9.48 13.87
N ARG A 13 8.69 9.37 14.81
CA ARG A 13 7.46 10.18 14.85
C ARG A 13 7.23 10.79 16.21
N ILE A 14 6.52 11.91 16.23
CA ILE A 14 6.18 12.64 17.45
C ILE A 14 4.68 12.57 17.65
N TYR A 15 4.25 12.04 18.79
CA TYR A 15 2.88 12.05 19.26
C TYR A 15 2.79 12.87 20.54
N GLY A 16 2.29 14.10 20.44
CA GLY A 16 2.34 15.05 21.55
C GLY A 16 3.79 15.26 21.98
N ASP A 17 4.09 15.00 23.26
CA ASP A 17 5.44 15.11 23.81
C ASP A 17 6.27 13.82 23.69
N THR A 18 5.69 12.74 23.17
CA THR A 18 6.37 11.44 23.05
C THR A 18 6.98 11.27 21.67
N ARG A 19 8.30 11.13 21.63
CA ARG A 19 9.03 10.71 20.43
C ARG A 19 9.12 9.18 20.40
N VAL A 20 8.63 8.60 19.31
CA VAL A 20 8.70 7.16 19.05
C VAL A 20 9.71 6.93 17.95
N GLU A 21 10.82 6.29 18.28
CA GLU A 21 11.77 5.76 17.31
C GLU A 21 11.22 4.45 16.75
N ASP A 22 10.94 4.41 15.45
CA ASP A 22 10.41 3.23 14.77
C ASP A 22 11.20 2.95 13.50
N ALA A 23 11.09 1.72 13.01
CA ALA A 23 11.77 1.29 11.82
C ALA A 23 11.25 2.02 10.59
N TRP A 24 12.17 2.35 9.68
CA TRP A 24 11.79 2.83 8.36
C TRP A 24 11.25 1.69 7.52
N MET A 25 10.13 1.95 6.85
CA MET A 25 9.55 1.05 5.86
C MET A 25 9.89 1.56 4.46
N GLY A 26 10.72 0.83 3.72
CA GLY A 26 11.26 1.26 2.42
C GLY A 26 12.59 1.99 2.53
N ASP A 27 13.23 2.19 1.40
CA ASP A 27 14.61 2.70 1.23
C ASP A 27 14.66 4.06 0.48
N GLY A 28 13.50 4.66 0.22
CA GLY A 28 13.39 5.92 -0.51
C GLY A 28 13.53 7.18 0.35
N ARG A 29 13.00 8.30 -0.17
CA ARG A 29 13.03 9.60 0.52
C ARG A 29 11.98 9.70 1.63
N ALA A 30 12.24 10.50 2.66
CA ALA A 30 11.26 10.76 3.74
C ALA A 30 10.26 11.86 3.36
N GLU A 31 10.68 12.89 2.61
CA GLU A 31 9.77 13.94 2.15
C GLU A 31 8.74 13.40 1.15
N ALA A 32 7.51 13.24 1.62
CA ALA A 32 6.33 13.04 0.78
C ALA A 32 5.81 14.39 0.29
N ASN A 33 5.38 14.43 -0.98
CA ASN A 33 4.75 15.59 -1.61
C ASN A 33 3.30 15.26 -2.03
N PRO A 34 2.49 16.25 -2.44
CA PRO A 34 1.10 16.00 -2.85
C PRO A 34 0.95 15.00 -4.01
N ASP A 35 1.90 14.94 -4.94
CA ASP A 35 1.86 14.00 -6.07
C ASP A 35 2.00 12.54 -5.59
N ASP A 36 2.66 12.30 -4.47
CA ASP A 36 2.74 10.98 -3.84
C ASP A 36 1.37 10.46 -3.42
N ILE A 37 0.45 11.34 -2.98
CA ILE A 37 -0.91 10.94 -2.59
C ILE A 37 -1.65 10.42 -3.82
N VAL A 38 -1.56 11.13 -4.95
CA VAL A 38 -2.20 10.71 -6.20
C VAL A 38 -1.63 9.38 -6.67
N ARG A 39 -0.30 9.19 -6.59
CA ARG A 39 0.35 7.92 -6.93
C ARG A 39 -0.05 6.80 -5.98
N ALA A 40 -0.12 7.05 -4.68
CA ALA A 40 -0.55 6.10 -3.67
C ALA A 40 -1.99 5.64 -3.91
N LEU A 41 -2.90 6.56 -4.21
CA LEU A 41 -4.29 6.25 -4.54
C LEU A 41 -4.41 5.42 -5.82
N LYS A 42 -3.64 5.75 -6.86
CA LYS A 42 -3.60 4.93 -8.09
C LYS A 42 -3.12 3.52 -7.79
N LEU A 43 -2.00 3.37 -7.06
CA LEU A 43 -1.46 2.07 -6.66
C LEU A 43 -2.47 1.26 -5.84
N TYR A 44 -3.15 1.91 -4.88
CA TYR A 44 -4.18 1.27 -4.07
C TYR A 44 -5.35 0.76 -4.91
N ARG A 45 -5.87 1.59 -5.82
CA ARG A 45 -6.97 1.20 -6.72
C ARG A 45 -6.58 0.03 -7.61
N THR A 46 -5.36 0.02 -8.14
CA THR A 46 -4.84 -1.11 -8.93
C THR A 46 -4.76 -2.38 -8.09
N ALA A 47 -4.26 -2.29 -6.86
CA ALA A 47 -4.17 -3.45 -5.95
C ALA A 47 -5.57 -4.01 -5.61
N CYS A 48 -6.54 -3.16 -5.29
CA CYS A 48 -7.91 -3.58 -5.04
C CYS A 48 -8.58 -4.21 -6.28
N ALA A 49 -8.39 -3.61 -7.46
CA ALA A 49 -8.93 -4.16 -8.70
C ALA A 49 -8.34 -5.54 -9.02
N LEU A 50 -7.03 -5.72 -8.82
CA LEU A 50 -6.37 -7.00 -8.99
C LEU A 50 -6.91 -8.04 -8.01
N GLN A 51 -6.99 -7.69 -6.72
CA GLN A 51 -7.51 -8.57 -5.68
C GLN A 51 -8.95 -9.00 -5.99
N PHE A 52 -9.82 -8.05 -6.34
CA PHE A 52 -11.20 -8.33 -6.71
C PHE A 52 -11.28 -9.26 -7.92
N THR A 53 -10.48 -8.99 -8.96
CA THR A 53 -10.45 -9.80 -10.18
C THR A 53 -10.03 -11.24 -9.88
N LEU A 54 -9.00 -11.44 -9.07
CA LEU A 54 -8.52 -12.78 -8.69
C LEU A 54 -9.57 -13.55 -7.88
N VAL A 55 -10.21 -12.89 -6.92
CA VAL A 55 -11.28 -13.51 -6.10
C VAL A 55 -12.49 -13.86 -6.96
N ALA A 56 -12.92 -12.94 -7.83
CA ALA A 56 -14.05 -13.17 -8.72
C ALA A 56 -13.77 -14.31 -9.71
N ALA A 57 -12.57 -14.35 -10.31
CA ALA A 57 -12.15 -15.41 -11.20
C ALA A 57 -12.07 -16.76 -10.50
N GLY A 58 -11.45 -16.82 -9.32
CA GLY A 58 -11.37 -18.04 -8.52
C GLY A 58 -12.75 -18.56 -8.10
N THR A 59 -13.64 -17.66 -7.68
CA THR A 59 -15.02 -18.00 -7.35
C THR A 59 -15.78 -18.51 -8.57
N GLY A 60 -15.64 -17.84 -9.72
CA GLY A 60 -16.28 -18.26 -10.97
C GLY A 60 -15.81 -19.63 -11.43
N LEU A 61 -14.51 -19.92 -11.33
CA LEU A 61 -13.93 -21.23 -11.65
C LEU A 61 -14.47 -22.31 -10.71
N TRP A 62 -14.53 -22.05 -9.41
CA TRP A 62 -15.09 -22.99 -8.44
C TRP A 62 -16.56 -23.32 -8.75
N LEU A 63 -17.36 -22.32 -9.10
CA LEU A 63 -18.78 -22.53 -9.45
C LEU A 63 -18.98 -23.33 -10.75
N THR A 64 -18.03 -23.28 -11.68
CA THR A 64 -18.13 -23.97 -12.99
C THR A 64 -17.58 -25.39 -12.96
N PHE A 65 -16.50 -25.65 -12.22
CA PHE A 65 -15.79 -26.94 -12.23
C PHE A 65 -15.82 -27.69 -10.90
N GLY A 66 -16.18 -27.01 -9.80
CA GLY A 66 -16.14 -27.56 -8.44
C GLY A 66 -17.50 -27.95 -7.86
N ARG A 67 -18.58 -27.88 -8.65
CA ARG A 67 -19.85 -28.56 -8.34
C ARG A 67 -19.75 -30.03 -8.69
#